data_AF-A0A948DZG9-F1
#
_entry.id   AF-A0A948DZG9-F1
#
_cell.length_a   1.000
_cell.length_b   1.000
_cell.length_c   1.000
_cell.angle_alpha   90.00
_cell.angle_beta   90.00
_cell.angle_gamma   90.00
#
_symmetry.space_group_name_H-M   'P 1'
#
loop_
_entity.id
_entity.type
_entity.pdbx_description
1 polymer ?
#
loop_
_entity_poly.entity_id
_entity_poly.type
_entity_poly.pdbx_seq_one_letter_code
_entity_poly.pdbx_strand_id
1 'polypeptide(L)'
;ILKDFNLSAEETALIISAIGNHEEGDEGKPVNEVSAAIIIADKSDVHRSRVRNPSMISFDIHDRVNYAAKEASLEVSSKEKAISLKLTIDTEISSVVEYFEIFLDRMIASRHAAKFLGCAFRLYINGTKLL
;
A
#
# COMPACT_ATOMS: atom_id res chain seq x y z
N ILE A 1 20.47 16.36 0.69
CA ILE A 1 19.48 15.73 1.59
C ILE A 1 20.14 14.66 2.46
N LEU A 2 20.30 13.39 2.04
CA LEU A 2 20.82 12.35 2.97
C LEU A 2 22.23 12.65 3.53
N LYS A 3 23.10 13.28 2.73
CA LYS A 3 24.44 13.74 3.16
C LYS A 3 24.40 14.76 4.30
N ASP A 4 23.30 15.49 4.45
CA ASP A 4 23.14 16.57 5.42
C ASP A 4 22.73 16.03 6.81
N PHE A 5 22.30 14.76 6.89
CA PHE A 5 21.88 14.09 8.13
C PHE A 5 23.03 13.38 8.87
N ASN A 6 24.27 13.47 8.37
CA ASN A 6 25.45 12.83 8.96
C ASN A 6 25.28 11.32 9.22
N LEU A 7 24.56 10.63 8.33
CA LEU A 7 24.32 9.19 8.40
C LEU A 7 25.55 8.40 7.96
N SER A 8 25.67 7.18 8.46
CA SER A 8 26.65 6.23 7.95
C SER A 8 26.37 5.83 6.50
N ALA A 9 27.38 5.28 5.81
CA ALA A 9 27.20 4.72 4.47
C ALA A 9 26.18 3.57 4.47
N GLU A 10 26.13 2.78 5.53
CA GLU A 10 25.20 1.67 5.71
C GLU A 10 23.75 2.15 5.81
N GLU A 11 23.47 3.12 6.69
CA GLU A 11 22.13 3.72 6.82
C GLU A 11 21.70 4.40 5.53
N THR A 12 22.63 5.08 4.85
CA THR A 12 22.37 5.72 3.56
C THR A 12 22.01 4.68 2.49
N ALA A 13 22.75 3.57 2.42
CA ALA A 13 22.46 2.48 1.49
C ALA A 13 21.11 1.81 1.79
N LEU A 14 20.78 1.63 3.08
CA LEU A 14 19.50 1.09 3.52
C LEU A 14 18.33 1.96 3.04
N ILE A 15 18.39 3.28 3.27
CA ILE A 15 17.36 4.22 2.86
C ILE A 15 17.23 4.27 1.32
N ILE A 16 18.35 4.43 0.61
CA ILE A 16 18.34 4.52 -0.85
C ILE A 16 17.79 3.22 -1.46
N SER A 17 18.20 2.06 -0.94
CA SER A 17 17.70 0.77 -1.44
C SER A 17 16.21 0.62 -1.19
N ALA A 18 15.70 1.04 -0.03
CA ALA A 18 14.28 0.94 0.26
C ALA A 18 13.44 1.87 -0.62
N ILE A 19 13.90 3.10 -0.87
CA ILE A 19 13.23 4.03 -1.79
C ILE A 19 13.37 3.57 -3.25
N GLY A 20 14.52 3.04 -3.67
CA GLY A 20 14.74 2.66 -5.06
C GLY A 20 13.94 1.43 -5.51
N ASN A 21 13.44 0.60 -4.59
CA ASN A 21 12.84 -0.69 -4.90
C ASN A 21 11.34 -0.79 -4.54
N HIS A 22 10.65 0.32 -4.25
CA HIS A 22 9.25 0.29 -3.77
C HIS A 22 8.16 0.40 -4.84
N GLU A 23 8.53 0.48 -6.12
CA GLU A 23 7.59 0.55 -7.25
C GLU A 23 6.84 -0.79 -7.47
N GLU A 24 5.70 -0.75 -8.17
CA GLU A 24 4.99 -1.97 -8.58
C GLU A 24 5.67 -2.69 -9.77
N GLY A 25 5.30 -3.95 -10.03
CA GLY A 25 5.78 -4.72 -11.18
C GLY A 25 7.10 -5.48 -10.96
N ASP A 26 7.79 -5.80 -12.05
CA ASP A 26 9.04 -6.60 -11.99
C ASP A 26 10.23 -5.82 -11.42
N GLU A 27 10.13 -4.49 -11.39
CA GLU A 27 11.20 -3.56 -11.03
C GLU A 27 11.29 -3.28 -9.51
N GLY A 28 10.18 -3.39 -8.77
CA GLY A 28 10.18 -3.20 -7.32
C GLY A 28 10.01 -4.50 -6.54
N LYS A 29 11.04 -4.86 -5.78
CA LYS A 29 11.05 -6.06 -4.93
C LYS A 29 11.66 -5.71 -3.56
N PRO A 30 11.13 -6.27 -2.46
CA PRO A 30 11.76 -6.11 -1.16
C PRO A 30 13.19 -6.69 -1.19
N VAL A 31 14.17 -5.86 -0.86
CA VAL A 31 15.61 -6.21 -0.81
C VAL A 31 16.14 -6.33 0.64
N ASN A 32 15.40 -5.79 1.61
CA ASN A 32 15.62 -5.89 3.05
C ASN A 32 14.31 -5.63 3.82
N GLU A 33 14.29 -5.81 5.14
CA GLU A 33 13.05 -5.66 5.93
C GLU A 33 12.47 -4.24 5.87
N VAL A 34 13.33 -3.22 5.79
CA VAL A 34 12.90 -1.81 5.70
C VAL A 34 12.21 -1.53 4.37
N SER A 35 12.76 -2.03 3.26
CA SER A 35 12.13 -1.93 1.94
C SER A 35 10.78 -2.66 1.89
N ALA A 36 10.66 -3.83 2.53
CA ALA A 36 9.41 -4.55 2.61
C ALA A 36 8.36 -3.76 3.41
N ALA A 37 8.74 -3.18 4.55
CA ALA A 37 7.86 -2.34 5.34
C ALA A 37 7.39 -1.09 4.56
N ILE A 38 8.29 -0.44 3.81
CA ILE A 38 7.96 0.72 2.98
C ILE A 38 6.99 0.38 1.85
N ILE A 39 7.22 -0.74 1.14
CA ILE A 39 6.29 -1.20 0.09
C ILE A 39 4.89 -1.37 0.68
N ILE A 40 4.75 -2.05 1.82
CA ILE A 40 3.43 -2.28 2.43
C ILE A 40 2.80 -0.95 2.85
N ALA A 41 3.56 -0.05 3.46
CA ALA A 41 3.08 1.25 3.91
C ALA A 41 2.58 2.12 2.73
N ASP A 42 3.34 2.20 1.63
CA ASP A 42 2.96 2.98 0.46
C ASP A 42 1.76 2.36 -0.28
N LYS A 43 1.83 1.06 -0.55
CA LYS A 43 0.85 0.37 -1.39
C LYS A 43 -0.48 0.12 -0.69
N SER A 44 -0.50 0.17 0.65
CA SER A 44 -1.74 0.09 1.44
C SER A 44 -2.39 1.45 1.69
N ASP A 45 -1.76 2.57 1.32
CA ASP A 45 -2.28 3.92 1.54
C ASP A 45 -3.33 4.31 0.49
N VAL A 46 -4.54 3.76 0.68
CA VAL A 46 -5.76 4.08 -0.04
C VAL A 46 -6.71 4.79 0.91
N HIS A 47 -6.95 6.08 0.69
CA HIS A 47 -7.81 6.86 1.58
C HIS A 47 -8.41 8.07 0.88
N ARG A 48 -9.65 8.44 1.24
CA ARG A 48 -10.36 9.61 0.69
C ARG A 48 -9.55 10.90 0.75
N SER A 49 -8.74 11.10 1.79
CA SER A 49 -7.91 12.31 1.95
C SER A 49 -6.77 12.45 0.94
N ARG A 50 -6.47 11.41 0.15
CA ARG A 50 -5.53 11.51 -0.98
C ARG A 50 -6.07 12.44 -2.07
N VAL A 51 -7.40 12.58 -2.18
CA VAL A 51 -8.06 13.38 -3.21
C VAL A 51 -8.10 14.85 -2.78
N ARG A 52 -7.25 15.68 -3.38
CA ARG A 52 -7.07 17.10 -2.98
C ARG A 52 -8.09 18.06 -3.60
N ASN A 53 -8.75 17.68 -4.70
CA ASN A 53 -9.76 18.51 -5.36
C ASN A 53 -11.00 17.68 -5.73
N PRO A 54 -12.06 17.71 -4.93
CA PRO A 54 -13.26 16.89 -5.15
C PRO A 54 -14.21 17.50 -6.22
N SER A 55 -13.76 18.38 -7.11
CA SER A 55 -14.61 18.85 -8.20
C SER A 55 -14.94 17.69 -9.15
N MET A 56 -16.23 17.32 -9.24
CA MET A 56 -16.73 16.16 -10.04
C MET A 56 -16.30 16.14 -11.52
N ILE A 57 -15.85 17.28 -12.06
CA ILE A 57 -15.48 17.45 -13.48
C ILE A 57 -14.13 16.77 -13.82
N SER A 58 -13.29 16.43 -12.83
CA SER A 58 -11.96 15.86 -13.03
C SER A 58 -11.73 14.48 -12.38
N PHE A 59 -12.76 13.81 -11.89
CA PHE A 59 -12.59 12.51 -11.23
C PHE A 59 -12.23 11.42 -12.23
N ASP A 60 -10.95 11.12 -12.35
CA ASP A 60 -10.52 9.86 -12.93
C ASP A 60 -10.85 8.69 -11.98
N ILE A 61 -10.67 7.47 -12.48
CA ILE A 61 -10.99 6.25 -11.73
C ILE A 61 -10.18 6.11 -10.44
N HIS A 62 -8.93 6.61 -10.39
CA HIS A 62 -8.09 6.53 -9.20
C HIS A 62 -8.63 7.44 -8.10
N ASP A 63 -8.97 8.68 -8.45
CA ASP A 63 -9.57 9.62 -7.51
C ASP A 63 -10.93 9.10 -7.01
N ARG A 64 -11.73 8.49 -7.90
CA ARG A 64 -13.05 7.95 -7.52
C ARG A 64 -12.92 6.80 -6.54
N VAL A 65 -12.03 5.84 -6.80
CA VAL A 65 -11.80 4.70 -5.90
C VAL A 65 -11.22 5.18 -4.57
N ASN A 66 -10.24 6.10 -4.57
CA ASN A 66 -9.72 6.67 -3.33
C ASN A 66 -10.82 7.40 -2.55
N TYR A 67 -11.65 8.20 -3.22
CA TYR A 67 -12.73 8.94 -2.58
C TYR A 67 -13.83 8.02 -2.02
N ALA A 68 -14.04 6.86 -2.62
CA ALA A 68 -14.95 5.82 -2.15
C ALA A 68 -14.42 5.09 -0.89
N ALA A 69 -13.10 5.05 -0.67
CA ALA A 69 -12.50 4.47 0.52
C ALA A 69 -12.71 5.37 1.75
N LYS A 70 -13.81 5.13 2.47
CA LYS A 70 -14.21 5.90 3.67
C LYS A 70 -13.32 5.65 4.87
N GLU A 71 -12.85 4.42 5.02
CA GLU A 71 -11.98 3.99 6.11
C GLU A 71 -10.92 3.04 5.55
N ALA A 72 -9.70 3.19 6.06
CA ALA A 72 -8.59 2.29 5.77
C ALA A 72 -7.78 2.05 7.04
N SER A 73 -7.46 0.80 7.32
CA SER A 73 -6.61 0.43 8.45
C SER A 73 -5.68 -0.72 8.07
N LEU A 74 -4.45 -0.65 8.58
CA LEU A 74 -3.43 -1.67 8.39
C LEU A 74 -3.08 -2.26 9.77
N GLU A 75 -3.40 -3.52 9.97
CA GLU A 75 -3.20 -4.22 11.25
C GLU A 75 -2.08 -5.24 11.13
N VAL A 76 -1.17 -5.26 12.11
CA VAL A 76 -0.06 -6.22 12.18
C VAL A 76 -0.25 -7.16 13.36
N SER A 77 -0.23 -8.47 13.11
CA SER A 77 -0.34 -9.51 14.14
C SER A 77 0.90 -10.41 14.10
N SER A 78 1.73 -10.29 15.13
CA SER A 78 2.90 -11.15 15.32
C SER A 78 2.50 -12.61 15.61
N LYS A 79 1.43 -12.81 16.39
CA LYS A 79 0.89 -14.14 16.73
C LYS A 79 0.42 -14.90 15.49
N GLU A 80 -0.29 -14.23 14.60
CA GLU A 80 -0.82 -14.85 13.38
C GLU A 80 0.16 -14.76 12.20
N LYS A 81 1.29 -14.08 12.38
CA LYS A 81 2.22 -13.70 11.30
C LYS A 81 1.46 -13.12 10.11
N ALA A 82 0.65 -12.11 10.35
CA ALA A 82 -0.24 -11.54 9.35
C ALA A 82 -0.24 -10.01 9.38
N ILE A 83 -0.35 -9.42 8.19
CA ILE A 83 -0.56 -7.99 7.96
C ILE A 83 -1.87 -7.86 7.20
N SER A 84 -2.85 -7.18 7.78
CA SER A 84 -4.22 -7.12 7.25
C SER A 84 -4.58 -5.69 6.88
N LEU A 85 -4.80 -5.44 5.60
CA LEU A 85 -5.41 -4.20 5.11
C LEU A 85 -6.93 -4.36 5.15
N LYS A 86 -7.61 -3.47 5.87
CA LYS A 86 -9.07 -3.43 5.94
C LYS A 86 -9.57 -2.11 5.38
N LEU A 87 -10.47 -2.18 4.41
CA LEU A 87 -11.06 -1.04 3.73
C LEU A 87 -12.58 -1.06 3.89
N THR A 88 -13.15 0.13 4.07
CA THR A 88 -14.59 0.37 3.93
C THR A 88 -14.79 1.19 2.66
N ILE A 89 -15.35 0.57 1.62
CA ILE A 89 -15.61 1.19 0.32
C ILE A 89 -17.10 1.53 0.19
N ASP A 90 -17.38 2.78 -0.16
CA ASP A 90 -18.70 3.25 -0.56
C ASP A 90 -19.06 2.76 -1.96
N THR A 91 -19.88 1.71 -2.01
CA THR A 91 -20.29 1.07 -3.27
C THR A 91 -21.26 1.90 -4.11
N GLU A 92 -21.81 3.00 -3.57
CA GLU A 92 -22.55 3.97 -4.38
C GLU A 92 -21.62 4.85 -5.22
N ILE A 93 -20.35 4.97 -4.84
CA ILE A 93 -19.34 5.79 -5.52
C ILE A 93 -18.45 4.93 -6.43
N SER A 94 -18.00 3.76 -5.96
CA SER A 94 -17.15 2.85 -6.74
C SER A 94 -17.32 1.40 -6.31
N SER A 95 -17.24 0.48 -7.26
CA SER A 95 -17.33 -0.95 -7.01
C SER A 95 -16.00 -1.54 -6.51
N VAL A 96 -16.08 -2.71 -5.88
CA VAL A 96 -14.89 -3.49 -5.48
C VAL A 96 -14.09 -3.96 -6.71
N VAL A 97 -14.74 -4.15 -7.86
CA VAL A 97 -14.06 -4.54 -9.11
C VAL A 97 -13.17 -3.39 -9.60
N GLU A 98 -13.69 -2.17 -9.64
CA GLU A 98 -12.93 -0.97 -10.01
C GLU A 98 -11.74 -0.73 -9.05
N TYR A 99 -11.90 -1.05 -7.76
CA TYR A 99 -10.78 -1.04 -6.83
C TYR A 99 -9.65 -1.97 -7.28
N PHE A 100 -9.98 -3.21 -7.66
CA PHE A 100 -8.97 -4.15 -8.15
C PHE A 100 -8.39 -3.75 -9.50
N GLU A 101 -9.17 -3.19 -10.42
CA GLU A 101 -8.66 -2.71 -11.71
C GLU A 101 -7.50 -1.72 -11.54
N ILE A 102 -7.51 -0.95 -10.46
CA ILE A 102 -6.51 0.09 -10.19
C ILE A 102 -5.43 -0.36 -9.20
N PHE A 103 -5.80 -1.11 -8.17
CA PHE A 103 -4.91 -1.40 -7.05
C PHE A 103 -4.45 -2.86 -6.95
N LEU A 104 -4.81 -3.73 -7.90
CA LEU A 104 -4.39 -5.13 -7.86
C LEU A 104 -2.86 -5.28 -7.77
N ASP A 105 -2.10 -4.53 -8.58
CA ASP A 105 -0.64 -4.61 -8.57
C ASP A 105 -0.04 -4.16 -7.24
N ARG A 106 -0.66 -3.17 -6.58
CA ARG A 106 -0.31 -2.73 -5.23
C ARG A 106 -0.52 -3.82 -4.18
N MET A 107 -1.62 -4.56 -4.30
CA MET A 107 -1.93 -5.67 -3.40
C MET A 107 -0.99 -6.85 -3.62
N ILE A 108 -0.60 -7.11 -4.87
CA ILE A 108 0.41 -8.13 -5.20
C ILE A 108 1.77 -7.74 -4.62
N ALA A 109 2.20 -6.49 -4.78
CA ALA A 109 3.44 -5.98 -4.20
C ALA A 109 3.44 -6.09 -2.67
N SER A 110 2.34 -5.68 -2.02
CA SER A 110 2.16 -5.80 -0.56
C SER A 110 2.22 -7.26 -0.09
N ARG A 111 1.64 -8.18 -0.86
CA ARG A 111 1.71 -9.62 -0.59
C ARG A 111 3.13 -10.17 -0.68
N HIS A 112 3.91 -9.75 -1.69
CA HIS A 112 5.31 -10.15 -1.82
C HIS A 112 6.18 -9.59 -0.69
N ALA A 113 5.97 -8.32 -0.34
CA ALA A 113 6.66 -7.68 0.78
C ALA A 113 6.33 -8.33 2.13
N ALA A 114 5.05 -8.62 2.40
CA ALA A 114 4.66 -9.33 3.62
C ALA A 114 5.30 -10.72 3.68
N LYS A 115 5.34 -11.45 2.54
CA LYS A 115 5.98 -12.76 2.45
C LYS A 115 7.48 -12.67 2.75
N PHE A 116 8.16 -11.62 2.29
CA PHE A 116 9.58 -11.38 2.61
C PHE A 116 9.79 -11.25 4.13
N LEU A 117 8.86 -10.59 4.83
CA LEU A 117 8.85 -10.47 6.30
C LEU A 117 8.37 -11.75 7.01
N GLY A 118 8.15 -12.86 6.29
CA GLY A 118 7.62 -14.10 6.86
C GLY A 118 6.18 -14.01 7.33
N CYS A 119 5.40 -13.04 6.80
CA CYS A 119 4.00 -12.80 7.14
C CYS A 119 3.07 -13.07 5.93
N ALA A 120 1.80 -13.34 6.22
CA ALA A 120 0.73 -13.34 5.22
C ALA A 120 0.14 -11.93 5.08
N PHE A 121 -0.06 -11.47 3.85
CA PHE A 121 -0.88 -10.27 3.60
C PHE A 121 -2.34 -10.69 3.44
N ARG A 122 -3.27 -9.94 4.05
CA ARG A 122 -4.71 -10.17 3.96
C ARG A 122 -5.42 -8.88 3.56
N LEU A 123 -6.37 -8.98 2.64
CA LEU A 123 -7.22 -7.85 2.24
C LEU A 123 -8.65 -8.11 2.65
N TYR A 124 -9.24 -7.17 3.39
CA TYR A 124 -10.64 -7.15 3.73
C TYR A 124 -11.28 -5.89 3.14
N ILE A 125 -12.39 -6.06 2.42
CA ILE A 125 -13.20 -4.95 1.93
C ILE A 125 -14.63 -5.16 2.41
N ASN A 126 -15.20 -4.17 3.09
CA ASN A 126 -16.55 -4.22 3.67
C ASN A 126 -16.78 -5.50 4.49
N GLY A 127 -15.78 -5.88 5.30
CA GLY A 127 -15.81 -7.08 6.15
C GLY A 127 -15.56 -8.42 5.43
N THR A 128 -15.48 -8.43 4.11
CA THR A 128 -15.25 -9.65 3.32
C THR A 128 -13.77 -9.83 3.04
N LYS A 129 -13.22 -11.01 3.33
CA LYS A 129 -11.83 -11.36 3.00
C LYS A 129 -11.71 -11.71 1.51
N LEU A 130 -10.78 -11.07 0.82
CA LEU A 130 -10.58 -11.23 -0.63
C LEU A 130 -9.19 -11.79 -0.99
N LEU A 131 -8.17 -11.51 -0.17
CA LEU A 131 -6.82 -12.09 -0.22
C LEU A 131 -6.41 -12.58 1.17
#